data_AF-B1V4V7-F1
#
_entry.id   AF-B1V4V7-F1
#
_cell.length_a   1.000
_cell.length_b   1.000
_cell.length_c   1.000
_cell.angle_alpha   90.00
_cell.angle_beta   90.00
_cell.angle_gamma   90.00
#
_symmetry.space_group_name_H-M   'P 1'
#
loop_
_entity.id
_entity.type
_entity.pdbx_description
1 polymer ?
#
loop_
_entity_poly.entity_id
_entity_poly.type
_entity_poly.pdbx_seq_one_letter_code
_entity_poly.pdbx_strand_id
1 'polypeptide(L)'
;MGYSDYCCNRYKTSMNYITEVKFDERADGDDIPVSIDSKNPTLMLEVGFDIVNASDIIWLHGVVVLDHEYESDIEDGEEGREEDNANITIVIQKVSSLMKDPKPIYTLEVDLAPRSDDVAIPFSHISTETEILRDVRYRVVVYSDRMNEEDVDIEGPNTLMAIRFTK
;
A
#
# COMPACT_ATOMS: atom_id res chain seq x y z
N MET A 1 55.97 20.01 -21.71
CA MET A 1 55.81 18.54 -21.56
C MET A 1 56.08 18.24 -20.09
N GLY A 2 55.12 17.98 -19.22
CA GLY A 2 53.81 17.37 -19.38
C GLY A 2 53.80 16.13 -18.49
N TYR A 3 53.33 16.28 -17.24
CA TYR A 3 52.76 15.19 -16.46
C TYR A 3 51.57 15.78 -15.71
N SER A 4 50.40 15.61 -16.32
CA SER A 4 49.11 15.83 -15.69
C SER A 4 48.94 14.69 -14.68
N ASP A 5 48.95 15.02 -13.40
CA ASP A 5 48.46 14.14 -12.35
C ASP A 5 47.01 13.78 -12.68
N TYR A 6 46.80 12.55 -13.12
CA TYR A 6 45.48 11.94 -13.17
C TYR A 6 45.01 11.84 -11.72
N CYS A 7 44.33 12.89 -11.27
CA CYS A 7 43.61 12.90 -10.02
C CYS A 7 42.55 11.80 -10.14
N CYS A 8 42.82 10.68 -9.48
CA CYS A 8 41.85 9.61 -9.28
C CYS A 8 40.63 10.24 -8.63
N ASN A 9 39.60 10.54 -9.43
CA ASN A 9 38.25 10.72 -8.93
C ASN A 9 37.88 9.41 -8.26
N ARG A 10 38.15 9.31 -6.95
CA ARG A 10 37.47 8.37 -6.07
C ARG A 10 36.00 8.70 -6.22
N TYR A 11 35.31 7.95 -7.06
CA TYR A 11 33.88 7.76 -6.93
C TYR A 11 33.66 7.35 -5.48
N LYS A 12 33.26 8.29 -4.62
CA LYS A 12 32.65 7.95 -3.34
C LYS A 12 31.38 7.21 -3.73
N THR A 13 31.45 5.89 -3.82
CA THR A 13 30.27 5.03 -3.82
C THR A 13 29.56 5.30 -2.50
N SER A 14 28.57 6.19 -2.52
CA SER A 14 27.66 6.35 -1.40
C SER A 14 26.88 5.05 -1.30
N MET A 15 27.27 4.18 -0.36
CA MET A 15 26.54 2.95 -0.07
C MET A 15 25.36 3.33 0.81
N ASN A 16 24.15 3.02 0.35
CA ASN A 16 22.98 3.05 1.21
C ASN A 16 23.03 1.82 2.12
N TYR A 17 22.79 1.99 3.42
CA TYR A 17 22.73 0.89 4.39
C TYR A 17 21.32 0.78 4.95
N ILE A 18 20.88 -0.46 5.21
CA ILE A 18 19.61 -0.73 5.88
C ILE A 18 19.77 -0.28 7.33
N THR A 19 18.88 0.60 7.77
CA THR A 19 18.92 1.19 9.12
C THR A 19 17.76 0.70 9.97
N GLU A 20 16.60 0.43 9.36
CA GLU A 20 15.41 0.03 10.09
C GLU A 20 14.47 -0.81 9.21
N VAL A 21 13.82 -1.81 9.81
CA VAL A 21 12.78 -2.63 9.18
C VAL A 21 11.54 -2.57 10.06
N LYS A 22 10.39 -2.29 9.45
CA LYS A 22 9.06 -2.35 10.09
C LYS A 22 8.21 -3.35 9.34
N PHE A 23 7.34 -4.02 10.09
CA PHE A 23 6.47 -5.05 9.57
C PHE A 23 5.13 -4.95 10.28
N ASP A 24 4.06 -4.98 9.50
CA ASP A 24 2.68 -5.15 9.96
C ASP A 24 2.10 -6.36 9.25
N GLU A 25 1.39 -7.19 10.01
CA GLU A 25 0.72 -8.39 9.54
C GLU A 25 -0.64 -8.45 10.22
N ARG A 26 -1.67 -8.64 9.40
CA ARG A 26 -3.00 -9.02 9.87
C ARG A 26 -3.25 -10.43 9.40
N ALA A 27 -3.35 -11.34 10.37
CA ALA A 27 -3.73 -12.71 10.07
C ALA A 27 -5.17 -12.74 9.55
N ASP A 28 -5.46 -13.81 8.82
CA ASP A 28 -6.81 -14.18 8.44
C ASP A 28 -7.73 -14.24 9.67
N GLY A 29 -8.92 -13.63 9.59
CA GLY A 29 -9.89 -13.73 10.69
C GLY A 29 -10.89 -12.59 10.87
N ASP A 30 -10.82 -11.51 10.10
CA ASP A 30 -11.88 -10.51 10.05
C ASP A 30 -12.23 -10.26 8.57
N ASP A 31 -13.42 -10.69 8.14
CA ASP A 31 -14.01 -10.34 6.83
C ASP A 31 -14.34 -8.85 6.89
N ILE A 32 -13.34 -8.00 6.58
CA ILE A 32 -13.48 -6.56 6.71
C ILE A 32 -14.01 -6.02 5.37
N PRO A 33 -15.20 -5.40 5.35
CA PRO A 33 -15.75 -4.87 4.12
C PRO A 33 -14.90 -3.75 3.55
N VAL A 34 -14.71 -3.79 2.24
CA VAL A 34 -14.06 -2.72 1.49
C VAL A 34 -15.02 -1.55 1.35
N SER A 35 -14.64 -0.39 1.89
CA SER A 35 -15.45 0.81 1.80
C SER A 35 -15.67 1.24 0.35
N ILE A 36 -16.88 1.66 0.02
CA ILE A 36 -17.21 2.29 -1.27
C ILE A 36 -16.97 3.81 -1.26
N ASP A 37 -16.63 4.39 -0.10
CA ASP A 37 -16.33 5.80 0.03
C ASP A 37 -14.82 6.03 -0.04
N SER A 38 -14.36 6.44 -1.22
CA SER A 38 -12.96 6.87 -1.44
C SER A 38 -12.44 7.93 -0.46
N LYS A 39 -13.32 8.68 0.23
CA LYS A 39 -12.93 9.66 1.26
C LYS A 39 -12.75 9.04 2.64
N ASN A 40 -13.36 7.88 2.87
CA ASN A 40 -13.25 7.09 4.09
C ASN A 40 -12.86 5.64 3.76
N PRO A 41 -11.71 5.42 3.09
CA PRO A 41 -11.31 4.08 2.66
C PRO A 41 -11.01 3.19 3.86
N THR A 42 -11.17 1.87 3.69
CA THR A 42 -10.86 0.88 4.71
C THR A 42 -9.35 0.85 4.97
N LEU A 43 -8.94 1.04 6.24
CA LEU A 43 -7.53 0.98 6.64
C LEU A 43 -7.09 -0.46 6.86
N MET A 44 -6.10 -0.87 6.08
CA MET A 44 -5.69 -2.26 6.02
C MET A 44 -4.40 -2.57 6.75
N LEU A 45 -3.33 -1.80 6.54
CA LEU A 45 -2.02 -2.03 7.15
C LEU A 45 -1.36 -0.69 7.47
N GLU A 46 -0.58 -0.62 8.54
CA GLU A 46 0.19 0.56 8.91
C GLU A 46 1.57 0.22 9.48
N VAL A 47 2.60 0.86 8.92
CA VAL A 47 3.95 0.87 9.50
C VAL A 47 4.42 2.30 9.73
N GLY A 48 5.25 2.50 10.76
CA GLY A 48 5.66 3.84 11.18
C GLY A 48 7.12 3.99 11.53
N PHE A 49 7.66 5.18 11.29
CA PHE A 49 9.01 5.61 11.65
C PHE A 49 8.95 6.92 12.42
N ASP A 50 9.68 7.01 13.54
CA ASP A 50 9.69 8.23 14.37
C ASP A 50 10.24 9.44 13.62
N ILE A 51 11.29 9.24 12.82
CA ILE A 51 11.93 10.29 12.02
C ILE A 51 12.40 9.68 10.71
N VAL A 52 12.08 10.32 9.58
CA VAL A 52 12.68 10.02 8.26
C VAL A 52 13.46 11.25 7.81
N ASN A 53 14.72 11.07 7.43
CA ASN A 53 15.59 12.17 7.03
C ASN A 53 15.48 12.44 5.54
N ALA A 54 15.87 13.66 5.14
CA ALA A 54 16.05 13.96 3.74
C ALA A 54 17.09 13.00 3.12
N SER A 55 16.79 12.50 1.92
CA SER A 55 17.54 11.48 1.17
C SER A 55 17.39 10.03 1.63
N ASP A 56 16.61 9.77 2.68
CA ASP A 56 16.26 8.39 3.02
C ASP A 56 15.40 7.76 1.92
N ILE A 57 15.59 6.46 1.74
CA ILE A 57 14.81 5.64 0.81
C ILE A 57 14.02 4.65 1.65
N ILE A 58 12.70 4.65 1.51
CA ILE A 58 11.82 3.67 2.13
C ILE A 58 11.32 2.74 1.04
N TRP A 59 11.68 1.47 1.13
CA TRP A 59 11.13 0.42 0.27
C TRP A 59 9.95 -0.25 0.98
N LEU A 60 8.78 -0.07 0.40
CA LEU A 60 7.51 -0.62 0.86
C LEU A 60 7.16 -1.80 -0.03
N HIS A 61 6.76 -2.91 0.56
CA HIS A 61 6.19 -4.03 -0.18
C HIS A 61 5.30 -4.87 0.73
N GLY A 62 4.38 -5.58 0.12
CA GLY A 62 3.37 -6.32 0.84
C GLY A 62 2.41 -7.03 -0.08
N VAL A 63 1.39 -7.62 0.54
CA VAL A 63 0.30 -8.31 -0.12
C VAL A 63 -1.00 -7.90 0.55
N VAL A 64 -1.99 -7.61 -0.28
CA VAL A 64 -3.40 -7.47 0.08
C VAL A 64 -4.13 -8.67 -0.50
N VAL A 65 -4.86 -9.42 0.31
CA VAL A 65 -5.74 -10.50 -0.11
C VAL A 65 -7.17 -9.98 -0.04
N LEU A 66 -7.94 -10.24 -1.10
CA LEU A 66 -9.31 -9.75 -1.26
C LEU A 66 -10.19 -10.87 -1.80
N ASP A 67 -11.42 -10.88 -1.30
CA ASP A 67 -12.46 -11.81 -1.68
C ASP A 67 -13.60 -11.04 -2.31
N HIS A 68 -14.24 -11.65 -3.30
CA HIS A 68 -15.41 -11.09 -3.96
C HIS A 68 -16.55 -12.08 -3.81
N GLU A 69 -17.21 -12.02 -2.65
CA GLU A 69 -18.42 -12.75 -2.34
C GLU A 69 -19.58 -12.18 -3.16
N TYR A 70 -19.66 -12.57 -4.43
CA TYR A 70 -20.85 -12.32 -5.23
C TYR A 70 -21.90 -13.38 -4.89
N GLU A 71 -22.87 -13.01 -4.06
CA GLU A 71 -24.14 -13.72 -3.94
C GLU A 71 -25.18 -13.10 -4.87
N SER A 72 -25.82 -13.92 -5.69
CA SER A 72 -26.95 -13.46 -6.49
C SER A 72 -28.15 -13.27 -5.56
N ASP A 73 -28.68 -12.04 -5.46
CA ASP A 73 -29.93 -11.72 -4.77
C ASP A 73 -31.13 -12.34 -5.51
N ILE A 74 -31.27 -13.67 -5.46
CA ILE A 74 -32.42 -14.41 -6.02
C ILE A 74 -33.49 -14.69 -4.97
N GLU A 75 -33.28 -14.28 -3.73
CA GLU A 75 -34.33 -14.34 -2.72
C GLU A 75 -35.48 -13.40 -3.14
N ASP A 76 -36.72 -13.90 -3.06
CA ASP A 76 -37.96 -13.19 -3.40
C ASP A 76 -38.28 -12.93 -4.89
N GLY A 77 -37.61 -13.62 -5.83
CA GLY A 77 -38.03 -13.63 -7.24
C GLY A 77 -37.73 -12.33 -7.99
N GLU A 78 -36.75 -11.56 -7.51
CA GLU A 78 -36.13 -10.48 -8.26
C GLU A 78 -35.26 -11.02 -9.41
N GLU A 79 -35.10 -10.23 -10.47
CA GLU A 79 -34.05 -10.50 -11.47
C GLU A 79 -32.71 -10.28 -10.76
N GLY A 80 -32.00 -11.37 -10.45
CA GLY A 80 -30.70 -11.30 -9.82
C GLY A 80 -29.77 -10.32 -10.55
N ARG A 81 -28.94 -9.61 -9.79
CA ARG A 81 -27.94 -8.65 -10.29
C ARG A 81 -27.04 -9.29 -11.35
N GLU A 82 -26.59 -8.54 -12.36
CA GLU A 82 -25.56 -9.04 -13.29
C GLU A 82 -24.22 -9.30 -12.57
N GLU A 83 -23.61 -10.44 -12.87
CA GLU A 83 -22.25 -10.79 -12.45
C GLU A 83 -21.25 -9.80 -13.06
N ASP A 84 -20.79 -8.86 -12.24
CA ASP A 84 -19.85 -7.84 -12.64
C ASP A 84 -18.60 -7.90 -11.78
N ASN A 85 -17.45 -7.54 -12.36
CA ASN A 85 -16.22 -7.41 -11.59
C ASN A 85 -16.26 -6.20 -10.64
N ALA A 86 -15.62 -6.30 -9.49
CA ALA A 86 -15.42 -5.18 -8.58
C ALA A 86 -14.13 -4.43 -8.93
N ASN A 87 -14.20 -3.10 -9.12
CA ASN A 87 -12.98 -2.31 -9.25
C ASN A 87 -12.54 -1.86 -7.86
N ILE A 88 -11.36 -2.32 -7.45
CA ILE A 88 -10.76 -2.01 -6.16
C ILE A 88 -9.55 -1.12 -6.38
N THR A 89 -9.44 -0.07 -5.57
CA THR A 89 -8.27 0.79 -5.54
C THR A 89 -7.51 0.58 -4.23
N ILE A 90 -6.27 0.13 -4.34
CA ILE A 90 -5.33 0.01 -3.23
C ILE A 90 -4.41 1.24 -3.27
N VAL A 91 -4.29 1.95 -2.15
CA VAL A 91 -3.48 3.16 -2.04
C VAL A 91 -2.51 3.04 -0.87
N ILE A 92 -1.23 3.36 -1.11
CA ILE A 92 -0.32 3.66 -0.02
C ILE A 92 -0.37 5.16 0.25
N GLN A 93 -0.81 5.53 1.44
CA GLN A 93 -0.82 6.89 1.94
C GLN A 93 0.38 7.11 2.87
N LYS A 94 1.10 8.21 2.67
CA LYS A 94 2.08 8.73 3.62
C LYS A 94 1.41 9.78 4.50
N VAL A 95 1.54 9.60 5.81
CA VAL A 95 1.08 10.53 6.85
C VAL A 95 2.28 10.95 7.67
N SER A 96 2.30 12.19 8.16
CA SER A 96 3.34 12.71 9.04
C SER A 96 2.74 13.80 9.90
N SER A 97 3.27 13.98 11.12
CA SER A 97 2.91 15.10 12.00
C SER A 97 3.12 16.48 11.35
N LEU A 98 3.96 16.55 10.30
CA LEU A 98 4.27 17.78 9.56
C LEU A 98 3.46 17.92 8.26
N MET A 99 2.59 16.97 7.94
CA MET A 99 1.72 16.99 6.77
C MET A 99 0.30 17.34 7.17
N LYS A 100 -0.35 18.20 6.38
CA LYS A 100 -1.73 18.63 6.65
C LYS A 100 -2.74 17.51 6.44
N ASP A 101 -2.56 16.76 5.35
CA ASP A 101 -3.46 15.69 4.91
C ASP A 101 -2.62 14.46 4.52
N PRO A 102 -3.17 13.23 4.63
CA PRO A 102 -2.55 12.03 4.07
C PRO A 102 -2.24 12.23 2.58
N LYS A 103 -1.01 11.91 2.16
CA LYS A 103 -0.59 12.03 0.76
C LYS A 103 -0.53 10.64 0.11
N PRO A 104 -1.30 10.38 -0.96
CA PRO A 104 -1.12 9.16 -1.74
C PRO A 104 0.25 9.18 -2.41
N ILE A 105 1.01 8.10 -2.28
CA ILE A 105 2.33 7.92 -2.90
C ILE A 105 2.36 6.75 -3.89
N TYR A 106 1.39 5.84 -3.79
CA TYR A 106 1.21 4.72 -4.69
C TYR A 106 -0.28 4.40 -4.79
N THR A 107 -0.71 4.02 -5.99
CA THR A 107 -2.07 3.60 -6.32
C THR A 107 -1.98 2.38 -7.23
N LEU A 108 -2.79 1.37 -6.94
CA LEU A 108 -2.98 0.18 -7.73
C LEU A 108 -4.48 -0.06 -7.92
N GLU A 109 -4.91 -0.11 -9.17
CA GLU A 109 -6.28 -0.48 -9.54
C GLU A 109 -6.32 -1.98 -9.85
N VAL A 110 -7.32 -2.65 -9.31
CA VAL A 110 -7.52 -4.10 -9.42
C VAL A 110 -8.93 -4.34 -9.89
N ASP A 111 -9.07 -5.21 -10.88
CA ASP A 111 -10.36 -5.68 -11.38
C ASP A 111 -10.58 -7.09 -10.84
N LEU A 112 -11.48 -7.23 -9.86
CA LEU A 112 -11.71 -8.46 -9.13
C LEU A 112 -12.93 -9.18 -9.70
N ALA A 113 -12.72 -10.33 -10.34
CA ALA A 113 -13.80 -11.09 -10.95
C ALA A 113 -14.84 -11.54 -9.90
N PRO A 114 -16.13 -11.66 -10.25
CA PRO A 114 -17.15 -12.13 -9.32
C PRO A 114 -16.82 -13.54 -8.82
N ARG A 115 -17.12 -13.82 -7.54
CA ARG A 115 -16.83 -15.10 -6.86
C ARG A 115 -15.35 -15.45 -6.81
N SER A 116 -14.48 -14.45 -6.87
CA SER A 116 -13.05 -14.69 -6.62
C SER A 116 -12.84 -14.87 -5.13
N ASP A 117 -12.00 -15.83 -4.80
CA ASP A 117 -11.70 -16.29 -3.44
C ASP A 117 -10.19 -16.15 -3.22
N ASP A 118 -9.80 -15.56 -2.10
CA ASP A 118 -8.43 -15.41 -1.62
C ASP A 118 -7.46 -14.78 -2.65
N VAL A 119 -7.86 -13.68 -3.31
CA VAL A 119 -7.03 -13.08 -4.38
C VAL A 119 -5.89 -12.26 -3.80
N ALA A 120 -4.70 -12.87 -3.76
CA ALA A 120 -3.46 -12.22 -3.33
C ALA A 120 -2.90 -11.22 -4.36
N ILE A 121 -2.91 -9.94 -3.99
CA ILE A 121 -2.45 -8.80 -4.78
C ILE A 121 -1.14 -8.25 -4.19
N PRO A 122 0.02 -8.57 -4.78
CA PRO A 122 1.30 -8.04 -4.31
C PRO A 122 1.49 -6.59 -4.77
N PHE A 123 2.12 -5.80 -3.91
CA PHE A 123 2.54 -4.43 -4.25
C PHE A 123 3.97 -4.15 -3.79
N SER A 124 4.63 -3.20 -4.46
CA SER A 124 5.95 -2.71 -4.09
C SER A 124 6.15 -1.29 -4.57
N HIS A 125 6.66 -0.41 -3.70
CA HIS A 125 6.89 0.99 -3.99
C HIS A 125 8.14 1.53 -3.27
N ILE A 126 8.83 2.49 -3.89
CA ILE A 126 9.96 3.19 -3.28
C ILE A 126 9.56 4.62 -3.01
N SER A 127 9.55 5.01 -1.74
CA SER A 127 9.37 6.40 -1.31
C SER A 127 10.72 7.04 -1.03
N THR A 128 10.94 8.25 -1.53
CA THR A 128 12.12 9.06 -1.18
C THR A 128 11.70 10.35 -0.51
N GLU A 129 12.41 10.74 0.54
CA GLU A 129 12.13 11.98 1.26
C GLU A 129 13.08 13.08 0.84
N THR A 130 12.53 14.26 0.57
CA THR A 130 13.31 15.48 0.27
C THR A 130 13.54 16.33 1.51
N GLU A 131 12.81 16.05 2.59
CA GLU A 131 12.76 16.83 3.82
C GLU A 131 12.83 15.90 5.04
N ILE A 132 13.09 16.47 6.21
CA ILE A 132 13.03 15.72 7.46
C ILE A 132 11.57 15.67 7.91
N LEU A 133 11.02 14.47 8.04
CA LEU A 133 9.67 14.22 8.55
C LEU A 133 9.73 13.54 9.92
N ARG A 134 8.66 13.73 10.72
CA ARG A 134 8.52 13.14 12.06
C ARG A 134 7.18 12.42 12.18
N ASP A 135 7.18 11.31 12.91
CA ASP A 135 6.04 10.42 13.11
C ASP A 135 5.39 10.06 11.76
N VAL A 136 6.22 9.47 10.88
CA VAL A 136 5.84 9.11 9.52
C VAL A 136 5.12 7.77 9.55
N ARG A 137 3.92 7.71 9.00
CA ARG A 137 3.15 6.48 8.80
C ARG A 137 2.96 6.21 7.32
N TYR A 138 3.14 4.96 6.93
CA TYR A 138 2.73 4.44 5.64
C TYR A 138 1.52 3.53 5.88
N ARG A 139 0.38 3.95 5.33
CA ARG A 139 -0.91 3.26 5.46
C ARG A 139 -1.28 2.65 4.13
N VAL A 140 -1.61 1.37 4.12
CA VAL A 140 -2.31 0.74 2.99
C VAL A 140 -3.80 0.90 3.28
N VAL A 141 -4.49 1.54 2.36
CA VAL A 141 -5.95 1.70 2.40
C VAL A 141 -6.55 1.16 1.13
N VAL A 142 -7.78 0.64 1.22
CA VAL A 142 -8.51 0.06 0.10
C VAL A 142 -9.91 0.65 0.02
N TYR A 143 -10.40 0.85 -1.19
CA TYR A 143 -11.79 1.25 -1.43
C TYR A 143 -12.25 0.73 -2.79
N SER A 144 -13.56 0.56 -2.96
CA SER A 144 -14.20 0.29 -4.24
C SER A 144 -14.85 1.55 -4.81
N ASP A 145 -14.99 1.62 -6.13
CA ASP A 145 -15.78 2.64 -6.82
C ASP A 145 -17.25 2.20 -7.05
N ARG A 146 -17.59 0.95 -6.72
CA ARG A 146 -18.94 0.39 -6.86
C ARG A 146 -19.76 0.55 -5.59
N MET A 147 -21.09 0.52 -5.71
CA MET A 147 -22.01 0.87 -4.60
C MET A 147 -22.35 -0.27 -3.63
N ASN A 148 -21.85 -1.49 -3.83
CA ASN A 148 -22.10 -2.59 -2.89
C ASN A 148 -20.91 -2.78 -1.97
N GLU A 149 -21.07 -2.32 -0.72
CA GLU A 149 -20.07 -2.47 0.37
C GLU A 149 -19.88 -3.94 0.80
N GLU A 150 -20.85 -4.81 0.52
CA GLU A 150 -20.92 -6.19 1.03
C GLU A 150 -20.38 -7.25 0.06
N ASP A 151 -19.98 -6.87 -1.16
CA ASP A 151 -19.52 -7.88 -2.14
C ASP A 151 -18.01 -8.16 -2.02
N VAL A 152 -17.23 -7.27 -1.39
CA VAL A 152 -15.78 -7.39 -1.36
C VAL A 152 -15.23 -7.20 0.03
N ASP A 153 -14.55 -8.23 0.50
CA ASP A 153 -13.94 -8.27 1.82
C ASP A 153 -12.42 -8.38 1.74
N ILE A 154 -11.78 -7.91 2.79
CA ILE A 154 -10.36 -8.14 3.02
C ILE A 154 -10.24 -9.45 3.78
N GLU A 155 -9.69 -10.47 3.13
CA GLU A 155 -9.45 -11.78 3.74
C GLU A 155 -7.96 -12.08 3.88
N GLY A 156 -7.62 -13.17 4.58
CA GLY A 156 -6.29 -13.77 4.50
C GLY A 156 -5.16 -13.02 5.24
N PRO A 157 -3.93 -13.56 5.18
CA PRO A 157 -2.77 -12.93 5.77
C PRO A 157 -2.33 -11.71 4.92
N ASN A 158 -2.57 -10.53 5.46
CA ASN A 158 -2.23 -9.26 4.85
C ASN A 158 -0.94 -8.71 5.43
N THR A 159 -0.02 -8.26 4.59
CA THR A 159 1.34 -7.89 5.04
C THR A 159 1.82 -6.58 4.47
N LEU A 160 2.54 -5.81 5.29
CA LEU A 160 3.27 -4.61 4.87
C LEU A 160 4.63 -4.59 5.55
N MET A 161 5.69 -4.68 4.73
CA MET A 161 7.06 -4.43 5.17
C MET A 161 7.55 -3.08 4.64
N ALA A 162 8.22 -2.33 5.51
CA ALA A 162 8.97 -1.14 5.15
C ALA A 162 10.44 -1.29 5.55
N ILE A 163 11.34 -1.13 4.59
CA ILE A 163 12.78 -1.12 4.80
C ILE A 163 13.30 0.29 4.56
N ARG A 164 13.92 0.88 5.58
CA ARG A 164 14.57 2.19 5.50
C ARG A 164 16.05 2.03 5.19
N PHE A 165 16.47 2.70 4.12
CA PHE A 165 17.86 2.89 3.77
C PHE A 165 18.27 4.34 4.00
N THR A 166 19.39 4.54 4.67
CA THR A 166 20.00 5.85 4.86
C THR A 166 21.29 5.92 4.05
N LYS A 167 21.63 7.13 3.60
CA LYS A 167 22.86 7.42 2.84
C LYS A 167 24.07 7.67 3.75
#